data_AF-A0A067PNE2-F1
#
_entry.id   AF-A0A067PNE2-F1
#
_cell.length_a   1.000
_cell.length_b   1.000
_cell.length_c   1.000
_cell.angle_alpha   90.00
_cell.angle_beta   90.00
_cell.angle_gamma   90.00
#
_symmetry.space_group_name_H-M   'P 1'
#
loop_
_entity.id
_entity.type
_entity.pdbx_description
1 polymer ?
#
loop_
_entity_poly.entity_id
_entity_poly.type
_entity_poly.pdbx_seq_one_letter_code
_entity_poly.pdbx_strand_id
1 'polypeptide(L)'
;MSSHHPLSIHTMRPNARQAHHPPPSPSQPFPPIQRSRTVSGRRRRSLDRASIPAVFKDPLPSPPIQQSPRDNLNATPVSSVDTTTLESSIMDAKEEGCVSDEWRAKLPQAEGFKRFARIIVLLGTGTSSMDQLKEIAAEGNEERWKEFKLSMFNRVANVNVVSGLVTGTTVAMLSNAPPSPIARWTHTVAYSMMEVALYSVMISIGCGTFLLFVLTDSRSSSFRGLARSPWRFWPAMWLLASPAMFSGLSASASILAMCEAVWSGNNTFAKVMLTITSVVTGLMISIFIVIVF
;
A
#
# COMPACT_ATOMS: atom_id res chain seq x y z
N MET A 1 -59.11 -15.50 -39.80
CA MET A 1 -59.38 -14.11 -39.39
C MET A 1 -58.29 -13.72 -38.41
N SER A 2 -57.26 -13.02 -38.86
CA SER A 2 -56.18 -12.52 -37.99
C SER A 2 -55.95 -11.06 -38.36
N SER A 3 -56.31 -10.18 -37.44
CA SER A 3 -56.32 -8.73 -37.59
C SER A 3 -54.93 -8.15 -37.36
N HIS A 4 -54.31 -7.66 -38.43
CA HIS A 4 -53.09 -6.85 -38.35
C HIS A 4 -53.45 -5.41 -37.92
N HIS A 5 -52.93 -4.99 -36.75
CA HIS A 5 -52.92 -3.59 -36.34
C HIS A 5 -51.64 -2.91 -36.85
N PRO A 6 -51.74 -1.81 -37.63
CA PRO A 6 -50.58 -1.00 -37.99
C PRO A 6 -50.25 0.01 -36.87
N LEU A 7 -49.00 -0.03 -36.40
CA LEU A 7 -48.42 0.96 -35.49
C LEU A 7 -48.10 2.24 -36.26
N SER A 8 -48.89 3.30 -36.00
CA SER A 8 -48.65 4.66 -36.48
C SER A 8 -47.38 5.25 -35.86
N ILE A 9 -46.41 5.57 -36.70
CA ILE A 9 -45.19 6.30 -36.36
C ILE A 9 -45.55 7.79 -36.24
N HIS A 10 -45.66 8.29 -35.01
CA HIS A 10 -45.85 9.71 -34.73
C HIS A 10 -44.52 10.44 -34.92
N THR A 11 -44.39 11.14 -36.04
CA THR A 11 -43.27 12.04 -36.35
C THR A 11 -43.41 13.31 -35.52
N MET A 12 -42.64 13.43 -34.43
CA MET A 12 -42.54 14.67 -33.66
C MET A 12 -41.65 15.67 -34.41
N ARG A 13 -42.26 16.76 -34.89
CA ARG A 13 -41.56 17.96 -35.39
C ARG A 13 -40.80 18.64 -34.25
N PRO A 14 -39.51 18.99 -34.41
CA PRO A 14 -38.83 19.85 -33.46
C PRO A 14 -39.34 21.29 -33.61
N ASN A 15 -39.96 21.79 -32.55
CA ASN A 15 -40.41 23.17 -32.43
C ASN A 15 -39.18 24.08 -32.29
N ALA A 16 -38.84 24.80 -33.37
CA ALA A 16 -37.85 25.85 -33.36
C ALA A 16 -38.37 27.06 -32.57
N ARG A 17 -38.16 27.08 -31.25
CA ARG A 17 -38.19 28.33 -30.48
C ARG A 17 -36.81 28.98 -30.59
N GLN A 18 -36.66 29.81 -31.61
CA GLN A 18 -35.69 30.91 -31.62
C GLN A 18 -35.98 31.80 -30.41
N ALA A 19 -35.23 31.63 -29.33
CA ALA A 19 -35.14 32.63 -28.28
C ALA A 19 -34.26 33.76 -28.82
N HIS A 20 -34.90 34.88 -29.16
CA HIS A 20 -34.23 36.14 -29.40
C HIS A 20 -33.39 36.50 -28.15
N HIS A 21 -32.07 36.36 -28.26
CA HIS A 21 -31.15 37.01 -27.33
C HIS A 21 -31.18 38.52 -27.61
N PRO A 22 -31.46 39.37 -26.60
CA PRO A 22 -31.33 40.81 -26.76
C PRO A 22 -29.86 41.19 -27.00
N PRO A 23 -29.59 42.23 -27.81
CA PRO A 23 -28.24 42.70 -28.07
C PRO A 23 -27.57 43.17 -26.77
N PRO A 24 -26.26 42.93 -26.59
CA PRO A 24 -25.54 43.40 -25.41
C PRO A 24 -25.53 44.93 -25.38
N SER A 25 -26.05 45.50 -24.29
CA SER A 25 -25.98 46.93 -24.00
C SER A 25 -24.53 47.41 -24.05
N PRO A 26 -24.21 48.46 -24.83
CA PRO A 26 -22.92 49.10 -24.78
C PRO A 26 -22.81 49.93 -23.49
N SER A 27 -21.60 50.00 -22.95
CA SER A 27 -21.18 50.88 -21.84
C SER A 27 -21.74 50.57 -20.45
N GLN A 28 -21.16 49.56 -19.79
CA GLN A 28 -20.82 49.73 -18.38
C GLN A 28 -19.30 49.96 -18.26
N PRO A 29 -18.86 51.04 -17.61
CA PRO A 29 -17.46 51.29 -17.35
C PRO A 29 -16.93 50.19 -16.43
N PHE A 30 -15.83 49.56 -16.84
CA PHE A 30 -15.11 48.57 -16.06
C PHE A 30 -14.90 49.10 -14.63
N PRO A 31 -15.29 48.35 -13.58
CA PRO A 31 -14.86 48.68 -12.24
C PRO A 31 -13.33 48.64 -12.21
N PRO A 32 -12.68 49.58 -11.50
CA PRO A 32 -11.23 49.65 -11.45
C PRO A 32 -10.71 48.31 -10.95
N ILE A 33 -9.72 47.78 -11.67
CA ILE A 33 -8.92 46.64 -11.26
C ILE A 33 -8.38 46.96 -9.86
N GLN A 34 -9.06 46.46 -8.82
CA GLN A 34 -8.46 46.36 -7.50
C GLN A 34 -7.35 45.33 -7.64
N ARG A 35 -6.18 45.86 -7.96
CA ARG A 35 -4.89 45.21 -7.84
C ARG A 35 -4.83 44.69 -6.41
N SER A 36 -5.20 43.43 -6.20
CA SER A 36 -5.01 42.76 -4.93
C SER A 36 -3.52 42.81 -4.66
N ARG A 37 -3.12 43.77 -3.82
CA ARG A 37 -1.82 43.78 -3.18
C ARG A 37 -1.65 42.39 -2.58
N THR A 38 -0.79 41.60 -3.19
CA THR A 38 -0.13 40.49 -2.55
C THR A 38 0.52 41.05 -1.28
N VAL A 39 -0.17 40.94 -0.16
CA VAL A 39 0.43 41.03 1.17
C VAL A 39 1.28 39.76 1.29
N SER A 40 2.47 39.84 0.70
CA SER A 40 3.65 39.08 1.06
C SER A 40 4.03 39.50 2.48
N GLY A 41 3.27 38.99 3.44
CA GLY A 41 3.44 39.21 4.87
C GLY A 41 3.64 37.89 5.61
N ARG A 42 4.18 36.85 4.97
CA ARG A 42 4.65 35.66 5.69
C ARG A 42 6.02 35.96 6.27
N ARG A 43 5.96 36.68 7.39
CA ARG A 43 6.89 36.70 8.52
C ARG A 43 7.97 35.61 8.40
N ARG A 44 9.10 35.95 7.78
CA ARG A 44 10.37 35.30 8.09
C ARG A 44 10.59 35.57 9.58
N ARG A 45 10.26 34.60 10.43
CA ARG A 45 10.98 34.48 11.69
C ARG A 45 12.39 34.13 11.28
N SER A 46 13.25 35.16 11.24
CA SER A 46 14.63 35.03 11.63
C SER A 46 14.62 34.23 12.93
N LEU A 47 14.96 32.95 12.86
CA LEU A 47 15.56 32.34 14.03
C LEU A 47 16.90 33.04 14.17
N ASP A 48 16.88 34.03 15.06
CA ASP A 48 18.07 34.61 15.60
C ASP A 48 18.99 33.47 16.02
N ARG A 49 20.15 33.54 15.41
CA ARG A 49 21.41 32.95 15.84
C ARG A 49 21.70 33.47 17.26
N ALA A 50 20.96 32.95 18.24
CA ALA A 50 21.32 33.03 19.63
C ALA A 50 22.55 32.15 19.80
N SER A 51 23.71 32.81 19.75
CA SER A 51 24.82 32.61 20.66
C SER A 51 24.80 31.26 21.37
N ILE A 52 25.41 30.24 20.78
CA ILE A 52 25.83 29.05 21.51
C ILE A 52 26.91 29.52 22.48
N PRO A 53 26.70 29.49 23.81
CA PRO A 53 27.79 29.71 24.73
C PRO A 53 28.76 28.53 24.58
N ALA A 54 30.01 28.85 24.26
CA ALA A 54 31.12 27.90 24.34
C ALA A 54 31.28 27.50 25.81
N VAL A 55 30.66 26.38 26.21
CA VAL A 55 30.76 25.85 27.57
C VAL A 55 30.93 24.33 27.51
N PHE A 56 32.01 23.91 28.16
CA PHE A 56 32.34 22.55 28.59
C PHE A 56 32.70 21.53 27.51
N LYS A 57 34.00 21.52 27.21
CA LYS A 57 34.74 20.38 26.69
C LYS A 57 35.30 19.62 27.89
N ASP A 58 34.46 18.80 28.53
CA ASP A 58 34.96 17.80 29.47
C ASP A 58 35.35 16.53 28.70
N PRO A 59 36.53 15.97 28.96
CA PRO A 59 36.91 14.67 28.43
C PRO A 59 36.01 13.59 29.02
N LEU A 60 35.42 12.75 28.16
CA LEU A 60 34.70 11.55 28.57
C LEU A 60 35.60 10.71 29.50
N PRO A 61 35.08 10.23 30.65
CA PRO A 61 35.76 9.24 31.44
C PRO A 61 35.85 7.92 30.67
N SER A 62 37.06 7.36 30.63
CA SER A 62 37.36 6.05 30.08
C SER A 62 36.43 4.98 30.68
N PRO A 63 35.92 4.02 29.88
CA PRO A 63 35.17 2.91 30.43
C PRO A 63 36.05 2.06 31.36
N PRO A 64 35.51 1.56 32.48
CA PRO A 64 36.27 0.75 33.43
C PRO A 64 36.76 -0.53 32.77
N ILE A 65 38.06 -0.78 32.92
CA ILE A 65 38.73 -2.04 32.59
C ILE A 65 38.02 -3.14 33.39
N GLN A 66 37.27 -3.99 32.68
CA GLN A 66 36.71 -5.21 33.24
C GLN A 66 37.86 -6.17 33.54
N GLN A 67 38.33 -6.15 34.79
CA GLN A 67 39.20 -7.19 35.32
C GLN A 67 38.45 -8.51 35.29
N SER A 68 38.95 -9.44 34.48
CA SER A 68 38.55 -10.84 34.47
C SER A 68 38.88 -11.46 35.85
N PRO A 69 37.87 -11.90 36.63
CA PRO A 69 38.12 -12.69 37.82
C PRO A 69 38.44 -14.12 37.37
N ARG A 70 39.72 -14.44 37.45
CA ARG A 70 40.20 -15.81 37.59
C ARG A 70 39.77 -16.33 38.97
N ASP A 71 39.47 -17.62 38.99
CA ASP A 71 39.56 -18.57 40.10
C ASP A 71 38.25 -19.22 40.58
N ASN A 72 38.43 -20.52 40.86
CA ASN A 72 37.59 -21.42 41.67
C ASN A 72 36.63 -22.35 40.91
N LEU A 73 37.21 -23.22 40.10
CA LEU A 73 36.75 -24.61 39.98
C LEU A 73 36.96 -25.31 41.32
N ASN A 74 35.94 -25.25 42.18
CA ASN A 74 35.84 -26.11 43.35
C ASN A 74 34.77 -27.18 43.11
N ALA A 75 35.11 -28.38 43.51
CA ALA A 75 34.48 -29.63 43.15
C ALA A 75 33.15 -29.92 43.87
N THR A 76 32.41 -30.87 43.27
CA THR A 76 31.40 -31.81 43.83
C THR A 76 30.01 -31.29 44.25
N PRO A 77 28.96 -32.15 44.32
CA PRO A 77 28.84 -33.57 43.93
C PRO A 77 27.71 -33.88 42.93
N VAL A 78 27.83 -35.06 42.32
CA VAL A 78 26.82 -35.77 41.52
C VAL A 78 25.53 -35.94 42.32
N SER A 79 24.43 -35.34 41.85
CA SER A 79 23.08 -35.68 42.26
C SER A 79 22.52 -36.67 41.25
N SER A 80 22.16 -37.86 41.75
CA SER A 80 21.47 -38.92 41.03
C SER A 80 20.15 -38.41 40.47
N VAL A 81 20.08 -38.31 39.14
CA VAL A 81 18.84 -38.03 38.41
C VAL A 81 18.02 -39.32 38.39
N ASP A 82 16.85 -39.26 39.03
CA ASP A 82 15.83 -40.30 38.99
C ASP A 82 15.27 -40.45 37.56
N THR A 83 15.46 -41.64 37.00
CA THR A 83 15.16 -41.99 35.60
C THR A 83 13.67 -42.28 35.32
N THR A 84 12.75 -41.99 36.23
CA THR A 84 11.34 -42.42 36.13
C THR A 84 10.37 -41.34 35.63
N THR A 85 10.81 -40.09 35.45
CA THR A 85 9.97 -38.97 34.96
C THR A 85 10.25 -38.59 33.50
N LEU A 86 11.12 -39.34 32.80
CA LEU A 86 11.48 -39.05 31.41
C LEU A 86 10.55 -39.72 30.38
N GLU A 87 9.81 -40.78 30.73
CA GLU A 87 8.96 -41.48 29.75
C GLU A 87 7.60 -40.79 29.50
N SER A 88 7.04 -40.04 30.46
CA SER A 88 5.77 -39.34 30.21
C SER A 88 5.93 -38.08 29.36
N SER A 89 7.11 -37.44 29.35
CA SER A 89 7.38 -36.29 28.49
C SER A 89 7.70 -36.68 27.04
N ILE A 90 8.02 -37.95 26.77
CA ILE A 90 8.32 -38.45 25.42
C ILE A 90 7.05 -38.87 24.67
N MET A 91 5.97 -39.21 25.38
CA MET A 91 4.69 -39.54 24.72
C MET A 91 3.92 -38.30 24.22
N ASP A 92 4.03 -37.14 24.89
CA ASP A 92 3.35 -35.91 24.43
C ASP A 92 4.08 -35.20 23.26
N ALA A 93 5.40 -35.37 23.13
CA ALA A 93 6.14 -34.77 22.02
C ALA A 93 5.94 -35.49 20.68
N LYS A 94 5.34 -36.69 20.68
CA LYS A 94 5.18 -37.52 19.47
C LYS A 94 3.85 -37.29 18.74
N GLU A 95 2.85 -36.69 19.37
CA GLU A 95 1.55 -36.40 18.73
C GLU A 95 1.48 -35.05 18.00
N GLU A 96 2.31 -34.05 18.35
CA GLU A 96 2.32 -32.76 17.61
C GLU A 96 2.92 -32.87 16.18
N GLY A 97 3.58 -34.00 15.85
CA GLY A 97 4.23 -34.20 14.55
C GLY A 97 3.31 -34.63 13.41
N CYS A 98 2.15 -35.26 13.68
CA CYS A 98 1.33 -35.89 12.64
C CYS A 98 0.20 -34.99 12.09
N VAL A 99 -0.28 -34.03 12.89
CA VAL A 99 -1.42 -33.17 12.52
C VAL A 99 -1.04 -32.06 11.51
N SER A 100 0.25 -31.73 11.39
CA SER A 100 0.71 -30.64 10.53
C SER A 100 0.82 -31.00 9.04
N ASP A 101 0.74 -32.28 8.67
CA ASP A 101 0.86 -32.68 7.26
C ASP A 101 -0.49 -32.94 6.60
N GLU A 102 -1.53 -33.28 7.36
CA GLU A 102 -2.87 -33.55 6.82
C GLU A 102 -3.51 -32.29 6.18
N TRP A 103 -3.26 -31.10 6.73
CA TRP A 103 -3.80 -29.85 6.17
C TRP A 103 -3.11 -29.44 4.87
N ARG A 104 -1.84 -29.82 4.64
CA ARG A 104 -1.15 -29.59 3.37
C ARG A 104 -1.79 -30.39 2.23
N ALA A 105 -2.37 -31.54 2.53
CA ALA A 105 -3.05 -32.39 1.56
C ALA A 105 -4.45 -31.87 1.17
N LYS A 106 -5.09 -31.04 2.01
CA LYS A 106 -6.46 -30.52 1.79
C LYS A 106 -6.52 -29.11 1.22
N LEU A 107 -5.40 -28.39 1.09
CA LEU A 107 -5.41 -27.10 0.42
C LEU A 107 -5.67 -27.29 -1.08
N PRO A 108 -6.59 -26.53 -1.69
CA PRO A 108 -6.91 -26.65 -3.11
C PRO A 108 -5.62 -26.49 -3.92
N GLN A 109 -5.16 -27.60 -4.50
CA GLN A 109 -3.86 -27.72 -5.17
C GLN A 109 -3.81 -26.99 -6.53
N ALA A 110 -4.74 -26.07 -6.79
CA ALA A 110 -4.73 -25.26 -7.98
C ALA A 110 -3.41 -24.47 -8.02
N GLU A 111 -2.60 -24.69 -9.06
CA GLU A 111 -1.32 -24.00 -9.25
C GLU A 111 -1.45 -22.47 -9.12
N GLY A 112 -2.59 -21.92 -9.53
CA GLY A 112 -2.91 -20.50 -9.40
C GLY A 112 -2.91 -20.02 -7.94
N PHE A 113 -3.44 -20.81 -7.00
CA PHE A 113 -3.45 -20.44 -5.58
C PHE A 113 -2.05 -20.39 -4.99
N LYS A 114 -1.17 -21.35 -5.36
CA LYS A 114 0.24 -21.33 -4.92
C LYS A 114 0.98 -20.09 -5.42
N ARG A 115 0.77 -19.71 -6.70
CA ARG A 115 1.38 -18.49 -7.29
C ARG A 115 0.86 -17.23 -6.61
N PHE A 116 -0.45 -17.14 -6.40
CA PHE A 116 -1.09 -16.01 -5.73
C PHE A 116 -0.62 -15.88 -4.27
N ALA A 117 -0.57 -16.99 -3.52
CA ALA A 117 -0.04 -17.03 -2.16
C ALA A 117 1.42 -16.57 -2.11
N ARG A 118 2.25 -17.01 -3.07
CA ARG A 118 3.63 -16.56 -3.19
C ARG A 118 3.70 -15.05 -3.44
N ILE A 119 2.87 -14.51 -4.33
CA ILE A 119 2.81 -13.07 -4.58
C ILE A 119 2.41 -12.32 -3.32
N ILE A 120 1.37 -12.74 -2.60
CA ILE A 120 0.94 -12.13 -1.33
C ILE A 120 2.07 -12.15 -0.30
N VAL A 121 2.73 -13.29 -0.13
CA VAL A 121 3.86 -13.41 0.81
C VAL A 121 4.98 -12.47 0.39
N LEU A 122 5.32 -12.41 -0.89
CA LEU A 122 6.37 -11.55 -1.41
C LEU A 122 6.00 -10.07 -1.34
N LEU A 123 4.73 -9.70 -1.55
CA LEU A 123 4.25 -8.33 -1.39
C LEU A 123 4.23 -7.90 0.08
N GLY A 124 3.75 -8.77 0.96
CA GLY A 124 3.63 -8.49 2.39
C GLY A 124 4.97 -8.49 3.09
N THR A 125 5.71 -9.60 3.01
CA THR A 125 6.96 -9.80 3.77
C THR A 125 8.20 -9.36 3.00
N GLY A 126 8.14 -9.27 1.66
CA GLY A 126 9.31 -9.05 0.79
C GLY A 126 10.40 -10.11 0.93
N THR A 127 10.07 -11.25 1.53
CA THR A 127 10.90 -12.46 1.52
C THR A 127 10.14 -13.53 0.75
N SER A 128 10.87 -14.38 0.03
CA SER A 128 10.27 -15.40 -0.82
C SER A 128 9.87 -16.67 -0.05
N SER A 129 10.20 -16.76 1.26
CA SER A 129 10.05 -17.98 2.05
C SER A 129 9.39 -17.75 3.41
N MET A 130 8.32 -18.51 3.68
CA MET A 130 7.71 -18.63 5.01
C MET A 130 8.65 -19.27 6.03
N ASP A 131 9.61 -20.08 5.59
CA ASP A 131 10.55 -20.74 6.49
C ASP A 131 11.54 -19.73 7.07
N GLN A 132 11.96 -18.74 6.27
CA GLN A 132 12.74 -17.60 6.77
C GLN A 132 11.95 -16.79 7.81
N LEU A 133 10.64 -16.61 7.60
CA LEU A 133 9.81 -15.88 8.56
C LEU A 133 9.69 -16.64 9.90
N LYS A 134 9.63 -17.97 9.86
CA LYS A 134 9.66 -18.82 11.06
C LYS A 134 11.01 -18.76 11.77
N GLU A 135 12.11 -18.76 11.02
CA GLU A 135 13.47 -18.63 11.57
C GLU A 135 13.67 -17.26 12.24
N ILE A 136 13.18 -16.18 11.63
CA ILE A 136 13.22 -14.83 12.19
C ILE A 136 12.34 -14.73 13.46
N ALA A 137 11.22 -15.46 13.48
CA ALA A 137 10.31 -15.52 14.63
C ALA A 137 10.71 -16.54 15.72
N ALA A 138 11.83 -17.26 15.53
CA ALA A 138 12.32 -18.22 16.51
C ALA A 138 12.84 -17.52 17.77
N GLU A 139 12.75 -18.23 18.90
CA GLU A 139 13.19 -17.74 20.21
C GLU A 139 14.69 -17.44 20.22
N GLY A 140 15.08 -16.32 20.81
CA GLY A 140 16.49 -15.89 20.88
C GLY A 140 16.93 -14.91 19.79
N ASN A 141 16.09 -14.60 18.78
CA ASN A 141 16.42 -13.70 17.67
C ASN A 141 15.68 -12.34 17.73
N GLU A 142 15.63 -11.68 18.90
CA GLU A 142 14.91 -10.40 19.05
C GLU A 142 15.43 -9.29 18.12
N GLU A 143 16.74 -9.27 17.86
CA GLU A 143 17.36 -8.29 16.95
C GLU A 143 16.84 -8.45 15.51
N ARG A 144 16.85 -9.68 14.97
CA ARG A 144 16.32 -9.97 13.63
C ARG A 144 14.83 -9.65 13.54
N TRP A 145 14.06 -9.91 14.60
CA TRP A 145 12.65 -9.53 14.65
C TRP A 145 12.46 -8.01 14.58
N LYS A 146 13.28 -7.24 15.30
CA LYS A 146 13.24 -5.78 15.27
C LYS A 146 13.60 -5.23 13.88
N GLU A 147 14.60 -5.79 13.22
CA GLU A 147 14.98 -5.46 11.85
C GLU A 147 13.86 -5.76 10.86
N PHE A 148 13.23 -6.93 10.98
CA PHE A 148 12.08 -7.30 10.16
C PHE A 148 10.91 -6.32 10.35
N LYS A 149 10.55 -5.99 11.59
CA LYS A 149 9.50 -4.99 11.89
C LYS A 149 9.84 -3.62 11.31
N LEU A 150 11.09 -3.18 11.43
CA LEU A 150 11.53 -1.90 10.88
C LEU A 150 11.41 -1.88 9.35
N SER A 151 11.81 -2.97 8.68
CA SER A 151 11.66 -3.14 7.24
C SER A 151 10.19 -3.09 6.80
N MET A 152 9.31 -3.82 7.51
CA MET A 152 7.86 -3.79 7.27
C MET A 152 7.27 -2.40 7.48
N PHE A 153 7.62 -1.75 8.59
CA PHE A 153 7.15 -0.41 8.93
C PHE A 153 7.55 0.60 7.84
N ASN A 154 8.80 0.59 7.42
CA ASN A 154 9.31 1.46 6.36
C ASN A 154 8.56 1.25 5.04
N ARG A 155 8.30 0.00 4.65
CA ARG A 155 7.55 -0.30 3.42
C ARG A 155 6.11 0.21 3.47
N VAL A 156 5.40 -0.07 4.56
CA VAL A 156 4.00 0.35 4.74
C VAL A 156 3.91 1.88 4.81
N ALA A 157 4.84 2.53 5.50
CA ALA A 157 4.93 3.99 5.53
C ALA A 157 5.15 4.57 4.12
N ASN A 158 6.07 3.99 3.33
CA ASN A 158 6.30 4.42 1.96
C ASN A 158 5.07 4.25 1.07
N VAL A 159 4.37 3.10 1.16
CA VAL A 159 3.11 2.87 0.43
C VAL A 159 2.05 3.89 0.82
N ASN A 160 1.92 4.21 2.10
CA ASN A 160 0.97 5.22 2.58
C ASN A 160 1.30 6.63 2.07
N VAL A 161 2.58 7.01 2.04
CA VAL A 161 3.01 8.31 1.50
C VAL A 161 2.69 8.40 0.01
N VAL A 162 3.04 7.38 -0.77
CA VAL A 162 2.74 7.34 -2.21
C VAL A 162 1.23 7.35 -2.44
N SER A 163 0.48 6.56 -1.68
CA SER A 163 -0.98 6.53 -1.75
C SER A 163 -1.59 7.91 -1.44
N GLY A 164 -1.09 8.61 -0.41
CA GLY A 164 -1.53 9.96 -0.08
C GLY A 164 -1.27 10.98 -1.19
N LEU A 165 -0.12 10.89 -1.86
CA LEU A 165 0.20 11.74 -3.02
C LEU A 165 -0.73 11.47 -4.20
N VAL A 166 -0.99 10.20 -4.50
CA VAL A 166 -1.94 9.78 -5.55
C VAL A 166 -3.34 10.30 -5.22
N THR A 167 -3.83 10.08 -3.99
CA THR A 167 -5.13 10.60 -3.54
C THR A 167 -5.21 12.12 -3.72
N GLY A 168 -4.19 12.86 -3.27
CA GLY A 168 -4.17 14.32 -3.40
C GLY A 168 -4.26 14.78 -4.85
N THR A 169 -3.54 14.09 -5.75
CA THR A 169 -3.55 14.39 -7.18
C THR A 169 -4.91 14.04 -7.80
N THR A 170 -5.48 12.88 -7.49
CA THR A 170 -6.79 12.45 -7.98
C THR A 170 -7.89 13.39 -7.52
N VAL A 171 -7.89 13.80 -6.24
CA VAL A 171 -8.85 14.78 -5.71
C VAL A 171 -8.70 16.11 -6.44
N ALA A 172 -7.47 16.60 -6.64
CA ALA A 172 -7.23 17.82 -7.39
C ALA A 172 -7.71 17.72 -8.84
N MET A 173 -7.54 16.57 -9.50
CA MET A 173 -8.04 16.35 -10.87
C MET A 173 -9.57 16.32 -10.92
N LEU A 174 -10.24 15.72 -9.92
CA LEU A 174 -11.70 15.64 -9.85
C LEU A 174 -12.34 16.98 -9.45
N SER A 175 -11.68 17.80 -8.64
CA SER A 175 -12.22 19.08 -8.17
C SER A 175 -12.05 20.22 -9.17
N ASN A 176 -11.09 20.12 -10.09
CA ASN A 176 -10.80 21.17 -11.05
C ASN A 176 -11.44 20.88 -12.41
N ALA A 177 -11.85 21.94 -13.11
CA ALA A 177 -12.29 21.82 -14.50
C ALA A 177 -11.14 21.25 -15.35
N PRO A 178 -11.43 20.35 -16.31
CA PRO A 178 -10.41 19.73 -17.14
C PRO A 178 -9.62 20.82 -17.88
N PRO A 179 -8.29 20.90 -17.68
CA PRO A 179 -7.49 22.02 -18.17
C PRO A 179 -7.33 22.03 -19.71
N SER A 180 -7.73 20.95 -20.39
CA SER A 180 -7.51 20.78 -21.82
C SER A 180 -8.54 19.86 -22.47
N PRO A 181 -8.96 20.15 -23.73
CA PRO A 181 -9.82 19.27 -24.52
C PRO A 181 -9.09 18.04 -25.09
N ILE A 182 -7.81 17.85 -24.78
CA ILE A 182 -6.99 16.74 -25.29
C ILE A 182 -7.55 15.37 -24.86
N ALA A 183 -8.06 15.26 -23.63
CA ALA A 183 -8.64 14.05 -23.08
C ALA A 183 -10.08 14.30 -22.64
N ARG A 184 -10.97 13.33 -22.90
CA ARG A 184 -12.39 13.43 -22.58
C ARG A 184 -12.67 12.86 -21.19
N TRP A 185 -12.31 13.63 -20.16
CA TRP A 185 -12.48 13.24 -18.75
C TRP A 185 -13.94 13.06 -18.32
N THR A 186 -14.89 13.62 -19.09
CA THR A 186 -16.33 13.48 -18.84
C THR A 186 -16.92 12.15 -19.32
N HIS A 187 -16.11 11.27 -19.90
CA HIS A 187 -16.57 9.94 -20.30
C HIS A 187 -16.90 9.11 -19.05
N THR A 188 -18.09 8.51 -19.01
CA THR A 188 -18.61 7.80 -17.82
C THR A 188 -17.65 6.71 -17.34
N VAL A 189 -17.06 5.94 -18.25
CA VAL A 189 -16.12 4.86 -17.90
C VAL A 189 -14.86 5.40 -17.23
N ALA A 190 -14.27 6.46 -17.77
CA ALA A 190 -13.06 7.06 -17.22
C ALA A 190 -13.32 7.65 -15.82
N TYR A 191 -14.47 8.32 -15.66
CA TYR A 191 -14.89 8.90 -14.39
C TYR A 191 -15.12 7.81 -13.31
N SER A 192 -15.88 6.77 -13.62
CA SER A 192 -16.12 5.66 -12.66
C SER A 192 -14.84 4.92 -12.29
N MET A 193 -13.90 4.73 -13.23
CA MET A 193 -12.60 4.12 -12.91
C MET A 193 -11.76 5.00 -12.00
N MET A 194 -11.82 6.33 -12.15
CA MET A 194 -11.15 7.28 -11.26
C MET A 194 -11.76 7.25 -9.85
N GLU A 195 -13.08 7.09 -9.72
CA GLU A 195 -13.75 6.90 -8.42
C GLU A 195 -13.33 5.58 -7.75
N VAL A 196 -13.32 4.47 -8.49
CA VAL A 196 -12.82 3.18 -7.99
C VAL A 196 -11.37 3.30 -7.52
N ALA A 197 -10.53 4.02 -8.28
CA ALA A 197 -9.16 4.30 -7.89
C ALA A 197 -9.10 5.08 -6.58
N LEU A 198 -9.92 6.13 -6.44
CA LEU A 198 -10.00 6.96 -5.24
C LEU A 198 -10.44 6.17 -4.00
N TYR A 199 -11.50 5.37 -4.10
CA TYR A 199 -11.96 4.55 -2.98
C TYR A 199 -10.94 3.48 -2.59
N SER A 200 -10.32 2.84 -3.58
CA SER A 200 -9.29 1.82 -3.34
C SER A 200 -8.06 2.41 -2.62
N VAL A 201 -7.60 3.60 -3.01
CA VAL A 201 -6.46 4.24 -2.33
C VAL A 201 -6.81 4.70 -0.92
N MET A 202 -8.04 5.15 -0.67
CA MET A 202 -8.50 5.50 0.68
C MET A 202 -8.54 4.27 1.60
N ILE A 203 -9.02 3.13 1.09
CA ILE A 203 -8.97 1.85 1.82
C ILE A 203 -7.51 1.44 2.07
N SER A 204 -6.63 1.56 1.07
CA SER A 204 -5.19 1.30 1.21
C SER A 204 -4.56 2.10 2.36
N ILE A 205 -4.77 3.42 2.40
CA ILE A 205 -4.24 4.30 3.45
C ILE A 205 -4.79 3.91 4.82
N GLY A 206 -6.09 3.62 4.91
CA GLY A 206 -6.73 3.17 6.15
C GLY A 206 -6.15 1.85 6.67
N CYS A 207 -6.08 0.84 5.81
CA CYS A 207 -5.48 -0.46 6.12
C CYS A 207 -4.00 -0.34 6.49
N GLY A 208 -3.22 0.45 5.74
CA GLY A 208 -1.80 0.67 6.02
C GLY A 208 -1.58 1.38 7.36
N THR A 209 -2.40 2.39 7.67
CA THR A 209 -2.33 3.10 8.96
C THR A 209 -2.69 2.19 10.13
N PHE A 210 -3.78 1.42 10.00
CA PHE A 210 -4.15 0.41 10.99
C PHE A 210 -3.03 -0.61 11.22
N LEU A 211 -2.39 -1.06 10.14
CA LEU A 211 -1.29 -1.99 10.21
C LEU A 211 -0.06 -1.41 10.92
N LEU A 212 0.27 -0.13 10.71
CA LEU A 212 1.34 0.54 11.45
C LEU A 212 1.06 0.58 12.96
N PHE A 213 -0.20 0.81 13.36
CA PHE A 213 -0.59 0.72 14.78
C PHE A 213 -0.41 -0.70 15.33
N VAL A 214 -0.90 -1.71 14.62
CA VAL A 214 -0.73 -3.12 15.02
C VAL A 214 0.74 -3.52 15.11
N LEU A 215 1.57 -3.11 14.14
CA LEU A 215 3.00 -3.40 14.14
C LEU A 215 3.73 -2.74 15.32
N THR A 216 3.28 -1.55 15.74
CA THR A 216 3.83 -0.83 16.89
C THR A 216 3.59 -1.59 18.20
N ASP A 217 2.41 -2.17 18.37
CA ASP A 217 2.06 -2.96 19.57
C ASP A 217 2.50 -4.43 19.49
N SER A 218 2.83 -4.92 18.29
CA SER A 218 3.17 -6.34 18.08
C SER A 218 4.46 -6.75 18.79
N ARG A 219 4.31 -7.71 19.72
CA ARG A 219 5.40 -8.47 20.34
C ARG A 219 5.72 -9.72 19.51
N SER A 220 6.97 -10.18 19.55
CA SER A 220 7.42 -11.42 18.90
C SER A 220 6.60 -12.63 19.37
N SER A 221 6.22 -12.66 20.65
CA SER A 221 5.39 -13.72 21.24
C SER A 221 4.01 -13.84 20.59
N SER A 222 3.33 -12.71 20.32
CA SER A 222 2.03 -12.69 19.66
C SER A 222 2.12 -13.23 18.24
N PHE A 223 3.19 -12.89 17.52
CA PHE A 223 3.41 -13.40 16.16
C PHE A 223 3.65 -14.91 16.13
N ARG A 224 4.39 -15.43 17.12
CA ARG A 224 4.67 -16.86 17.25
C ARG A 224 3.41 -17.68 17.53
N GLY A 225 2.50 -17.15 18.36
CA GLY A 225 1.17 -17.73 18.56
C GLY A 225 0.32 -17.73 17.30
N LEU A 226 0.45 -16.69 16.47
CA LEU A 226 -0.25 -16.57 15.19
C LEU A 226 0.29 -17.55 14.14
N ALA A 227 1.61 -17.75 14.09
CA ALA A 227 2.28 -18.67 13.18
C ALA A 227 1.97 -20.15 13.46
N ARG A 228 1.57 -20.50 14.69
CA ARG A 228 1.22 -21.87 15.08
C ARG A 228 -0.15 -22.30 14.53
N SER A 229 -1.05 -21.35 14.23
CA SER A 229 -2.40 -21.64 13.72
C SER A 229 -2.57 -21.14 12.27
N PRO A 230 -2.68 -22.02 11.27
CA PRO A 230 -2.80 -21.61 9.86
C PRO A 230 -4.05 -20.77 9.58
N TRP A 231 -5.15 -21.04 10.29
CA TRP A 231 -6.41 -20.30 10.17
C TRP A 231 -6.32 -18.86 10.63
N ARG A 232 -5.45 -18.55 11.60
CA ARG A 232 -5.19 -17.18 12.06
C ARG A 232 -4.08 -16.50 11.26
N PHE A 233 -3.15 -17.29 10.73
CA PHE A 233 -2.06 -16.80 9.91
C PHE A 233 -2.54 -16.19 8.59
N TRP A 234 -3.46 -16.85 7.88
CA TRP A 234 -4.00 -16.37 6.62
C TRP A 234 -4.62 -14.97 6.67
N PRO A 235 -5.57 -14.65 7.58
CA PRO A 235 -6.13 -13.30 7.66
C PRO A 235 -5.08 -12.27 8.06
N ALA A 236 -4.09 -12.62 8.87
CA ALA A 236 -3.00 -11.72 9.22
C ALA A 236 -2.12 -11.40 8.00
N MET A 237 -1.79 -12.39 7.18
CA MET A 237 -1.06 -12.19 5.92
C MET A 237 -1.88 -11.39 4.90
N TRP A 238 -3.18 -11.63 4.81
CA TRP A 238 -4.09 -10.83 3.99
C TRP A 238 -4.13 -9.38 4.45
N LEU A 239 -4.24 -9.15 5.76
CA LEU A 239 -4.19 -7.81 6.35
C LEU A 239 -2.86 -7.12 6.01
N LEU A 240 -1.75 -7.85 6.09
CA LEU A 240 -0.40 -7.39 5.75
C LEU A 240 -0.24 -7.00 4.28
N ALA A 241 -0.79 -7.78 3.37
CA ALA A 241 -0.72 -7.51 1.94
C ALA A 241 -1.79 -6.51 1.46
N SER A 242 -2.87 -6.31 2.24
CA SER A 242 -4.01 -5.49 1.84
C SER A 242 -3.65 -4.07 1.39
N PRO A 243 -2.78 -3.29 2.07
CA PRO A 243 -2.47 -1.93 1.63
C PRO A 243 -1.81 -1.93 0.26
N ALA A 244 -0.86 -2.83 0.04
CA ALA A 244 -0.17 -2.94 -1.24
C ALA A 244 -1.09 -3.41 -2.37
N MET A 245 -2.03 -4.33 -2.10
CA MET A 245 -3.00 -4.78 -3.10
C MET A 245 -4.00 -3.67 -3.48
N PHE A 246 -4.57 -2.97 -2.49
CA PHE A 246 -5.49 -1.86 -2.76
C PHE A 246 -4.79 -0.68 -3.43
N SER A 247 -3.53 -0.40 -3.06
CA SER A 247 -2.70 0.59 -3.74
C SER A 247 -2.43 0.19 -5.20
N GLY A 248 -2.07 -1.07 -5.46
CA GLY A 248 -1.88 -1.60 -6.81
C GLY A 248 -3.16 -1.57 -7.65
N LEU A 249 -4.30 -1.95 -7.07
CA LEU A 249 -5.61 -1.85 -7.70
C LEU A 249 -5.94 -0.40 -8.07
N SER A 250 -5.73 0.54 -7.15
CA SER A 250 -5.93 1.97 -7.41
C SER A 250 -5.06 2.49 -8.55
N ALA A 251 -3.77 2.11 -8.56
CA ALA A 251 -2.85 2.46 -9.63
C ALA A 251 -3.32 1.91 -10.98
N SER A 252 -3.73 0.64 -11.03
CA SER A 252 -4.25 0.02 -12.26
C SER A 252 -5.53 0.69 -12.75
N ALA A 253 -6.48 0.99 -11.86
CA ALA A 253 -7.72 1.69 -12.19
C ALA A 253 -7.45 3.12 -12.69
N SER A 254 -6.49 3.82 -12.08
CA SER A 254 -6.06 5.16 -12.51
C SER A 254 -5.46 5.12 -13.92
N ILE A 255 -4.62 4.13 -14.22
CA ILE A 255 -4.05 3.95 -15.57
C ILE A 255 -5.16 3.68 -16.59
N LEU A 256 -6.09 2.77 -16.28
CA LEU A 256 -7.22 2.48 -17.16
C LEU A 256 -8.11 3.71 -17.39
N ALA A 257 -8.39 4.50 -16.34
CA ALA A 257 -9.12 5.75 -16.44
C ALA A 257 -8.43 6.75 -17.38
N MET A 258 -7.11 6.90 -17.25
CA MET A 258 -6.32 7.78 -18.11
C MET A 258 -6.29 7.28 -19.55
N CYS A 259 -6.09 5.97 -19.76
CA CYS A 259 -6.10 5.36 -21.09
C CYS A 259 -7.44 5.62 -21.79
N GLU A 260 -8.54 5.38 -21.09
CA GLU A 260 -9.90 5.56 -21.62
C GLU A 260 -10.20 7.03 -21.92
N ALA A 261 -9.79 7.95 -21.04
CA ALA A 261 -9.97 9.39 -21.23
C ALA A 261 -9.22 9.91 -22.48
N VAL A 262 -7.99 9.42 -22.70
CA VAL A 262 -7.18 9.78 -23.88
C VAL A 262 -7.73 9.12 -25.15
N TRP A 263 -8.15 7.86 -25.06
CA TRP A 263 -8.69 7.12 -26.21
C TRP A 263 -10.00 7.73 -26.72
N SER A 264 -10.84 8.19 -25.80
CA SER A 264 -12.08 8.91 -26.07
C SER A 264 -11.88 10.36 -26.53
N GLY A 265 -10.64 10.87 -26.50
CA GLY A 265 -10.29 12.19 -27.00
C GLY A 265 -10.11 12.25 -28.52
N ASN A 266 -10.15 13.46 -29.07
CA ASN A 266 -9.96 13.71 -30.51
C ASN A 266 -8.51 13.96 -30.92
N ASN A 267 -7.56 13.97 -29.97
CA ASN A 267 -6.17 14.27 -30.27
C ASN A 267 -5.35 13.00 -30.60
N THR A 268 -4.99 12.82 -31.87
CA THR A 268 -4.16 11.70 -32.35
C THR A 268 -2.78 11.65 -31.69
N PHE A 269 -2.15 12.79 -31.43
CA PHE A 269 -0.82 12.85 -30.83
C PHE A 269 -0.81 12.26 -29.41
N ALA A 270 -1.85 12.55 -28.62
CA ALA A 270 -1.98 12.00 -27.27
C ALA A 270 -2.14 10.47 -27.29
N LYS A 271 -2.89 9.94 -28.27
CA LYS A 271 -3.06 8.48 -28.44
C LYS A 271 -1.73 7.80 -28.78
N VAL A 272 -0.96 8.37 -29.71
CA VAL A 272 0.37 7.85 -30.07
C VAL A 272 1.30 7.83 -28.86
N MET A 273 1.40 8.95 -28.12
CA MET A 273 2.23 9.03 -26.91
C MET A 273 1.82 8.03 -25.84
N LEU A 274 0.51 7.84 -25.63
CA LEU A 274 0.00 6.84 -24.71
C LEU A 274 0.38 5.42 -25.14
N THR A 275 0.22 5.07 -26.43
CA THR A 275 0.58 3.73 -26.92
C THR A 275 2.07 3.44 -26.78
N ILE A 276 2.95 4.39 -27.10
CA ILE A 276 4.40 4.23 -26.92
C ILE A 276 4.72 4.02 -25.44
N THR A 277 4.17 4.86 -24.56
CA THR A 277 4.41 4.77 -23.11
C THR A 277 3.90 3.43 -22.54
N SER A 278 2.73 2.97 -22.98
CA SER A 278 2.15 1.69 -22.57
C SER A 278 3.01 0.51 -23.02
N VAL A 279 3.50 0.50 -24.27
CA VAL A 279 4.38 -0.56 -24.79
C VAL A 279 5.71 -0.59 -24.03
N VAL A 280 6.36 0.57 -23.83
CA VAL A 280 7.63 0.65 -23.09
C VAL A 280 7.45 0.16 -21.64
N THR A 281 6.38 0.59 -20.97
CA THR A 281 6.09 0.17 -19.59
C THR A 281 5.79 -1.33 -19.52
N GLY A 282 5.00 -1.86 -20.46
CA GLY A 282 4.70 -3.29 -20.55
C GLY A 282 5.93 -4.15 -20.79
N LEU A 283 6.86 -3.69 -21.65
CA LEU A 283 8.15 -4.35 -21.87
C LEU A 283 9.01 -4.35 -20.61
N MET A 284 9.12 -3.21 -19.91
CA MET A 284 9.87 -3.12 -18.65
C MET A 284 9.32 -4.07 -17.58
N ILE A 285 7.99 -4.12 -17.41
CA ILE A 285 7.34 -5.04 -16.47
C ILE A 285 7.59 -6.50 -16.88
N SER A 286 7.48 -6.81 -18.17
CA SER A 286 7.70 -8.17 -18.68
C SER A 286 9.14 -8.64 -18.45
N ILE A 287 10.13 -7.80 -18.75
CA ILE A 287 11.55 -8.08 -18.50
C ILE A 287 11.78 -8.31 -17.01
N PHE A 288 11.21 -7.46 -16.15
CA PHE A 288 11.33 -7.64 -14.71
C PHE A 288 10.75 -8.97 -14.24
N ILE A 289 9.56 -9.34 -14.72
CA ILE A 289 8.94 -10.63 -14.39
C ILE A 289 9.83 -11.79 -14.82
N VAL A 290 10.39 -11.75 -16.04
CA VAL A 290 11.29 -12.81 -16.55
C VAL A 290 12.60 -12.91 -15.76
N ILE A 291 13.12 -11.79 -15.23
CA ILE A 291 14.34 -11.80 -14.41
C ILE A 291 14.06 -12.38 -13.02
N VAL A 292 12.88 -12.12 -12.45
CA VAL A 292 12.53 -12.49 -11.09
C VAL A 292 12.01 -13.93 -10.98
N PHE A 293 11.41 -14.48 -12.04
CA PHE A 293 10.76 -15.79 -12.06
C PHE A 293 11.43 -16.78 -13.01
#